data_AF-G3BDF8-F1
#
_entry.id   AF-G3BDF8-F1
#
_cell.length_a   1.000
_cell.length_b   1.000
_cell.length_c   1.000
_cell.angle_alpha   90.00
_cell.angle_beta   90.00
_cell.angle_gamma   90.00
#
_symmetry.space_group_name_H-M   'P 1'
#
loop_
_entity.id
_entity.type
_entity.pdbx_description
1 polymer ?
#
loop_
_entity_poly.entity_id
_entity_poly.type
_entity_poly.pdbx_seq_one_letter_code
_entity_poly.pdbx_strand_id
1 'polypeptide(L)'
;MFDEPSSYLDVKQRLRAAEIIRSLLDTTTYVICVEHDLSVLDYLSDFVCILYGAPSVYGVVTLPNSVREGINIFLDGFIPTENMKFRSESLQFRLADAADGLILDKSQALQYPKMQKSQGDFKLTVEEGDFTNSEILVMMGENGTGKTTFCKLLAGLTKPDNNQDIPKLNISLKPQKIAPKFPGTVRQLFFKKIRASFLHPQFQTDVVKPLKIDNIIDQEVTTLSGGELQRVAIVLALGVPADIYLIDEPSAYLDSEQRIVCSKVIRRFILHSKKTAFVVEHDFIMATYLADRVIVFEGQPSKNSLAKAPESLLTGCNRFLKNLNVTFRRDPNSFRPRINKLDSQMDKEQKAAGNYFFLDNSDL
;
A
#
# COMPACT_ATOMS: atom_id res chain seq x y z
N MET A 1 5.64 25.37 7.87
CA MET A 1 4.83 24.72 6.82
C MET A 1 5.58 23.47 6.38
N PHE A 2 4.87 22.37 6.20
CA PHE A 2 5.43 21.09 5.75
C PHE A 2 4.66 20.62 4.53
N ASP A 3 5.36 20.26 3.47
CA ASP A 3 4.77 19.79 2.22
C ASP A 3 5.18 18.34 2.01
N GLU A 4 4.20 17.43 2.07
CA GLU A 4 4.34 15.97 1.97
C GLU A 4 5.50 15.36 2.80
N PRO A 5 5.57 15.60 4.12
CA PRO A 5 6.70 15.13 4.94
C PRO A 5 6.79 13.60 5.05
N SER A 6 5.71 12.85 4.77
CA SER A 6 5.69 11.38 4.81
C SER A 6 6.28 10.68 3.58
N SER A 7 6.57 11.41 2.50
CA SER A 7 6.99 10.82 1.23
C SER A 7 8.28 10.00 1.37
N TYR A 8 8.26 8.77 0.84
CA TYR A 8 9.33 7.75 0.89
C TYR A 8 9.75 7.24 2.28
N LEU A 9 9.11 7.73 3.35
CA LEU A 9 9.38 7.25 4.69
C LEU A 9 8.67 5.93 4.96
N ASP A 10 9.27 5.07 5.77
CA ASP A 10 8.58 3.92 6.34
C ASP A 10 7.59 4.33 7.44
N VAL A 11 6.73 3.40 7.88
CA VAL A 11 5.70 3.67 8.88
C VAL A 11 6.27 4.30 10.16
N LYS A 12 7.42 3.82 10.66
CA LYS A 12 8.02 4.34 11.89
C LYS A 12 8.57 5.74 11.72
N GLN A 13 9.24 5.98 10.60
CA GLN A 13 9.81 7.27 10.23
C GLN A 13 8.70 8.31 10.04
N ARG A 14 7.59 7.94 9.38
CA ARG A 14 6.41 8.80 9.23
C ARG A 14 5.84 9.24 10.58
N LEU A 15 5.69 8.31 11.52
CA LEU A 15 5.15 8.61 12.84
C LEU A 15 6.09 9.49 13.68
N ARG A 16 7.40 9.23 13.62
CA ARG A 16 8.39 10.10 14.28
C ARG A 16 8.44 11.49 13.67
N ALA A 17 8.36 11.60 12.34
CA ALA A 17 8.27 12.89 11.67
C ALA A 17 7.02 13.63 12.13
N ALA A 18 5.89 12.92 12.24
CA ALA A 18 4.64 13.49 12.70
C ALA A 18 4.69 13.96 14.17
N GLU A 19 5.32 13.19 15.06
CA GLU A 19 5.59 13.57 16.46
C GLU A 19 6.43 14.83 16.56
N ILE A 20 7.52 14.91 15.79
CA ILE A 20 8.41 16.08 15.76
C ILE A 20 7.65 17.31 15.25
N ILE A 21 6.91 17.18 14.15
CA ILE A 21 6.10 18.28 13.60
C ILE A 21 5.08 18.77 14.62
N ARG A 22 4.40 17.86 15.34
CA ARG A 22 3.47 18.24 16.41
C ARG A 22 4.14 18.90 17.61
N SER A 23 5.37 18.53 17.95
CA SER A 23 6.11 19.17 19.06
C SER A 23 6.43 20.65 18.82
N LEU A 24 6.33 21.13 17.57
CA LEU A 24 6.49 22.54 17.23
C LEU A 24 5.24 23.38 17.55
N LEU A 25 4.13 22.75 17.91
CA LEU A 25 2.90 23.45 18.28
C LEU A 25 3.07 24.11 19.65
N ASP A 26 3.05 25.44 19.65
CA ASP A 26 2.98 26.27 20.85
C ASP A 26 1.85 27.31 20.70
N THR A 27 1.65 28.19 21.68
CA THR A 27 0.57 29.21 21.65
C THR A 27 0.77 30.32 20.60
N THR A 28 1.92 30.35 19.93
CA THR A 28 2.36 31.40 18.99
C THR A 28 2.68 30.90 17.59
N THR A 29 2.84 29.58 17.43
CA THR A 29 3.35 28.95 16.21
C THR A 29 2.23 28.24 15.47
N TYR A 30 2.04 28.64 14.21
CA TYR A 30 1.10 27.99 13.30
C TYR A 30 1.82 26.95 12.45
N VAL A 31 1.26 25.73 12.42
CA VAL A 31 1.74 24.64 11.57
C VAL A 31 0.69 24.34 10.51
N ILE A 32 1.13 24.32 9.25
CA ILE A 32 0.35 23.88 8.09
C ILE A 32 1.10 22.72 7.47
N CYS A 33 0.38 21.63 7.21
CA CYS A 33 0.90 20.41 6.60
C CYS A 33 0.04 20.00 5.41
N VAL A 34 0.67 19.51 4.35
CA VAL A 34 0.01 18.81 3.23
C VAL A 34 0.40 17.34 3.30
N GLU A 35 -0.57 16.44 3.22
CA GLU A 35 -0.34 15.00 3.32
C GLU A 35 -1.28 14.19 2.42
N HIS A 36 -0.74 13.09 1.89
CA HIS A 36 -1.50 12.10 1.13
C HIS A 36 -1.74 10.81 1.92
N ASP A 37 -0.98 10.57 3.00
CA ASP A 37 -1.22 9.45 3.91
C ASP A 37 -2.27 9.85 4.96
N LEU A 38 -3.47 9.27 4.84
CA LEU A 38 -4.59 9.57 5.75
C LEU A 38 -4.31 9.16 7.20
N SER A 39 -3.45 8.16 7.44
CA SER A 39 -3.07 7.75 8.80
C SER A 39 -2.18 8.79 9.45
N VAL A 40 -1.19 9.30 8.70
CA VAL A 40 -0.30 10.38 9.17
C VAL A 40 -1.08 11.69 9.34
N LEU A 41 -1.98 12.01 8.40
CA LEU A 41 -2.83 13.19 8.46
C LEU A 41 -3.73 13.19 9.72
N ASP A 42 -4.31 12.04 10.09
CA ASP A 42 -5.14 11.90 11.29
C ASP A 42 -4.34 12.05 12.58
N TYR A 43 -3.07 11.63 12.59
CA TYR A 43 -2.18 11.84 13.74
C TYR A 43 -1.72 13.30 13.85
N LEU A 44 -1.26 13.89 12.74
CA LEU A 44 -0.67 15.21 12.65
C LEU A 44 -1.65 16.33 13.05
N SER A 45 -2.86 16.25 12.50
CA SER A 45 -3.73 17.40 12.39
C SER A 45 -4.68 17.55 13.58
N ASP A 46 -5.14 18.77 13.84
CA ASP A 46 -6.28 19.05 14.72
C ASP A 46 -7.47 19.61 13.91
N PHE A 47 -7.20 20.20 12.76
CA PHE A 47 -8.17 20.58 11.72
C PHE A 47 -7.68 20.12 10.35
N VAL A 48 -8.61 19.83 9.44
CA VAL A 48 -8.29 19.44 8.07
C VAL A 48 -9.11 20.28 7.09
N CYS A 49 -8.49 20.68 5.98
CA CYS A 49 -9.16 21.29 4.84
C CYS A 49 -9.02 20.35 3.65
N ILE A 50 -10.08 20.21 2.86
CA ILE A 50 -10.09 19.35 1.67
C ILE A 50 -9.87 20.25 0.45
N LEU A 51 -8.96 19.82 -0.42
CA LEU A 51 -8.78 20.43 -1.74
C LEU A 51 -9.50 19.57 -2.77
N TYR A 52 -10.43 20.16 -3.51
CA TYR A 52 -11.19 19.47 -4.55
C TYR A 52 -11.24 20.29 -5.85
N GLY A 53 -11.49 19.62 -6.97
CA GLY A 53 -11.62 20.27 -8.27
C GLY A 53 -11.23 19.34 -9.40
N ALA A 54 -10.86 19.92 -10.54
CA ALA A 54 -10.35 19.17 -11.68
C ALA A 54 -8.83 19.33 -11.75
N PRO A 55 -8.05 18.22 -11.69
CA PRO A 55 -6.59 18.27 -11.77
C PRO A 55 -6.11 19.07 -12.98
N SER A 56 -5.15 19.97 -12.77
CA SER A 56 -4.60 20.88 -13.79
C SER A 56 -5.60 21.89 -14.40
N VAL A 57 -6.82 22.01 -13.85
CA VAL A 57 -7.84 22.98 -14.31
C VAL A 57 -8.17 23.97 -13.21
N TYR A 58 -8.61 23.50 -12.04
CA TYR A 58 -8.93 24.35 -10.89
C TYR A 58 -8.89 23.55 -9.58
N GLY A 59 -8.71 24.25 -8.47
CA GLY A 59 -8.79 23.70 -7.12
C GLY A 59 -9.48 24.67 -6.16
N VAL A 60 -10.35 24.14 -5.30
CA VAL A 60 -11.09 24.87 -4.27
C VAL A 60 -10.74 24.26 -2.92
N VAL A 61 -10.57 25.11 -1.92
CA VAL A 61 -10.27 24.72 -0.53
C VAL A 61 -11.55 24.85 0.29
N THR A 62 -11.92 23.79 1.01
CA THR A 62 -13.07 23.85 1.94
C THR A 62 -12.75 24.68 3.17
N LEU A 63 -13.79 25.03 3.93
CA LEU A 63 -13.61 25.50 5.30
C LEU A 63 -12.95 24.41 6.17
N PRO A 64 -12.26 24.79 7.27
CA PRO A 64 -11.65 23.82 8.17
C PRO A 64 -12.71 22.95 8.87
N ASN A 65 -12.57 21.64 8.78
CA ASN A 65 -13.37 20.67 9.51
C ASN A 65 -12.54 20.00 10.63
N SER A 66 -13.24 19.37 11.58
CA SER A 66 -12.57 18.43 12.48
C SER A 66 -11.93 17.30 11.68
N VAL A 67 -10.79 16.78 12.13
CA VAL A 67 -10.01 15.75 11.40
C VAL A 67 -10.87 14.54 11.01
N ARG A 68 -11.68 14.03 11.96
CA ARG A 68 -12.53 12.86 11.73
C ARG A 68 -13.55 13.13 10.63
N GLU A 69 -14.25 14.27 10.74
CA GLU A 69 -15.31 14.66 9.83
C GLU A 69 -14.77 14.96 8.43
N GLY A 70 -13.69 15.75 8.33
CA GLY A 70 -13.13 16.10 7.03
C GLY A 70 -12.56 14.88 6.28
N ILE A 71 -11.91 13.93 6.96
CA ILE A 71 -11.47 12.70 6.29
C ILE A 71 -12.69 11.83 5.88
N ASN A 72 -13.77 11.80 6.67
CA ASN A 72 -14.99 11.07 6.28
C ASN A 72 -15.65 11.71 5.05
N ILE A 73 -15.79 13.04 5.01
CA ILE A 73 -16.27 13.79 3.85
C ILE A 73 -15.39 13.49 2.62
N PHE A 74 -14.06 13.47 2.80
CA PHE A 74 -13.13 13.12 1.74
C PHE A 74 -13.36 11.70 1.18
N LEU A 75 -13.63 10.73 2.06
CA LEU A 75 -13.88 9.34 1.69
C LEU A 75 -15.29 9.12 1.11
N ASP A 76 -16.28 9.90 1.51
CA ASP A 76 -17.62 9.85 0.95
C ASP A 76 -17.67 10.43 -0.47
N GLY A 77 -16.76 11.35 -0.80
CA GLY A 77 -16.68 11.96 -2.13
C GLY A 77 -17.69 13.09 -2.35
N PHE A 78 -18.35 13.53 -1.28
CA PHE A 78 -19.41 14.54 -1.29
C PHE A 78 -19.20 15.51 -0.14
N ILE A 79 -19.21 16.81 -0.45
CA ILE A 79 -19.05 17.89 0.52
C ILE A 79 -20.42 18.50 0.80
N PRO A 80 -21.00 18.27 1.99
CA PRO A 80 -22.39 18.67 2.28
C PRO A 80 -22.61 20.18 2.26
N THR A 81 -21.65 20.95 2.77
CA THR A 81 -21.74 22.41 2.91
C THR A 81 -21.82 23.15 1.57
N GLU A 82 -21.14 22.64 0.56
CA GLU A 82 -21.11 23.16 -0.81
C GLU A 82 -22.11 22.42 -1.73
N ASN A 83 -22.80 21.40 -1.20
CA ASN A 83 -23.66 20.49 -1.96
C ASN A 83 -22.98 19.96 -3.24
N MET A 84 -21.72 19.57 -3.12
CA MET A 84 -20.86 19.27 -4.27
C MET A 84 -20.27 17.87 -4.16
N LYS A 85 -20.50 17.05 -5.18
CA LYS A 85 -19.96 15.69 -5.29
C LYS A 85 -18.73 15.70 -6.20
N PHE A 86 -17.53 15.63 -5.62
CA PHE A 86 -16.28 15.59 -6.38
C PHE A 86 -15.88 14.18 -6.79
N ARG A 87 -16.50 13.13 -6.21
CA ARG A 87 -16.29 11.75 -6.62
C ARG A 87 -17.60 10.97 -6.69
N SER A 88 -17.77 10.19 -7.75
CA SER A 88 -18.98 9.39 -8.01
C SER A 88 -19.21 8.27 -6.99
N GLU A 89 -18.14 7.64 -6.52
CA GLU A 89 -18.16 6.50 -5.61
C GLU A 89 -17.53 6.83 -4.25
N SER A 90 -18.14 6.35 -3.17
CA SER A 90 -17.55 6.41 -1.84
C SER A 90 -16.43 5.38 -1.68
N LEU A 91 -15.41 5.72 -0.92
CA LEU A 91 -14.32 4.81 -0.58
C LEU A 91 -14.59 4.23 0.81
N GLN A 92 -15.03 2.97 0.85
CA GLN A 92 -15.24 2.21 2.08
C GLN A 92 -14.14 1.16 2.23
N PHE A 93 -13.71 0.93 3.48
CA PHE A 93 -12.65 -0.02 3.82
C PHE A 93 -13.20 -1.29 4.48
N ARG A 94 -14.30 -1.81 3.93
CA ARG A 94 -14.87 -3.08 4.39
C ARG A 94 -14.01 -4.23 3.87
N LEU A 95 -13.53 -5.06 4.79
CA LEU A 95 -12.84 -6.30 4.47
C LEU A 95 -13.80 -7.31 3.79
N ALA A 96 -15.09 -7.25 4.11
CA ALA A 96 -16.12 -8.09 3.49
C ALA A 96 -16.35 -7.77 1.99
N ASP A 97 -16.27 -6.50 1.57
CA ASP A 97 -16.35 -6.10 0.15
C ASP A 97 -15.10 -6.56 -0.63
N ALA A 98 -14.02 -6.89 0.09
CA ALA A 98 -12.79 -7.43 -0.47
C ALA A 98 -12.90 -8.96 -0.71
N ALA A 99 -13.95 -9.61 -0.22
CA ALA A 99 -14.22 -11.04 -0.33
C ALA A 99 -15.48 -11.30 -1.17
N ASP A 100 -15.57 -10.68 -2.36
CA ASP A 100 -16.62 -10.92 -3.35
C ASP A 100 -16.70 -12.42 -3.69
N GLY A 101 -17.51 -13.18 -2.94
CA GLY A 101 -18.12 -14.49 -3.23
C GLY A 101 -17.25 -15.64 -3.78
N LEU A 102 -15.96 -15.42 -4.01
CA LEU A 102 -15.05 -16.33 -4.67
C LEU A 102 -14.48 -17.26 -3.61
N ILE A 103 -14.89 -18.52 -3.70
CA ILE A 103 -14.29 -19.60 -2.92
C ILE A 103 -12.79 -19.59 -3.21
N LEU A 104 -11.98 -19.23 -2.22
CA LEU A 104 -10.52 -19.30 -2.28
C LEU A 104 -10.13 -20.76 -2.54
N ASP A 105 -9.73 -21.03 -3.77
CA ASP A 105 -9.21 -22.33 -4.18
C ASP A 105 -7.81 -22.51 -3.60
N LYS A 106 -7.73 -22.91 -2.33
CA LYS A 106 -6.47 -23.20 -1.62
C LYS A 106 -5.86 -24.56 -1.99
N SER A 107 -6.20 -25.10 -3.16
CA SER A 107 -5.83 -26.47 -3.56
C SER A 107 -4.34 -26.68 -3.84
N GLN A 108 -3.56 -25.61 -4.05
CA GLN A 108 -2.11 -25.68 -4.19
C GLN A 108 -1.42 -24.76 -3.19
N ALA A 109 -0.83 -25.37 -2.16
CA ALA A 109 0.13 -24.70 -1.28
C ALA A 109 1.53 -24.83 -1.89
N LEU A 110 2.09 -23.69 -2.29
CA LEU A 110 3.49 -23.58 -2.66
C LEU A 110 4.29 -23.15 -1.43
N GLN A 111 5.55 -23.56 -1.35
CA GLN A 111 6.42 -23.25 -0.22
C GLN A 111 7.72 -22.65 -0.71
N TYR A 112 8.22 -21.66 0.02
CA TYR A 112 9.58 -21.17 -0.12
C TYR A 112 10.40 -21.61 1.08
N PRO A 113 11.63 -22.11 0.86
CA PRO A 113 12.43 -22.65 1.94
C PRO A 113 13.15 -21.52 2.70
N LYS A 114 13.75 -21.86 3.84
CA LYS A 114 14.51 -20.92 4.67
C LYS A 114 15.71 -20.34 3.91
N MET A 115 15.68 -19.07 3.54
CA MET A 115 16.77 -18.41 2.81
C MET A 115 17.65 -17.55 3.71
N GLN A 116 18.92 -17.42 3.36
CA GLN A 116 19.83 -16.43 3.96
C GLN A 116 20.51 -15.62 2.86
N LYS A 117 20.64 -14.31 3.08
CA LYS A 117 21.38 -13.44 2.19
C LYS A 117 22.15 -12.37 2.93
N SER A 118 23.43 -12.27 2.63
CA SER A 118 24.34 -11.25 3.13
C SER A 118 24.69 -10.30 1.99
N GLN A 119 24.63 -8.99 2.26
CA GLN A 119 25.02 -7.93 1.33
C GLN A 119 25.86 -6.90 2.08
N GLY A 120 27.18 -7.00 1.95
CA GLY A 120 28.10 -6.22 2.79
C GLY A 120 27.89 -6.57 4.27
N ASP A 121 27.63 -5.55 5.09
CA ASP A 121 27.41 -5.69 6.53
C ASP A 121 25.97 -6.10 6.90
N PHE A 122 25.05 -6.13 5.93
CA PHE A 122 23.65 -6.47 6.15
C PHE A 122 23.40 -7.97 5.97
N LYS A 123 22.71 -8.59 6.94
CA LYS A 123 22.28 -10.00 6.89
C LYS A 123 20.76 -10.14 6.97
N LEU A 124 20.16 -10.69 5.91
CA LEU A 124 18.75 -11.09 5.86
C LEU A 124 18.62 -12.59 6.09
N THR A 125 17.77 -12.98 7.04
CA THR A 125 17.32 -14.35 7.26
C THR A 125 15.82 -14.41 6.97
N VAL A 126 15.40 -15.32 6.10
CA VAL A 126 13.99 -15.56 5.76
C VAL A 126 13.62 -16.90 6.36
N GLU A 127 12.61 -16.92 7.25
CA GLU A 127 12.01 -18.17 7.73
C GLU A 127 11.29 -18.88 6.57
N GLU A 128 11.18 -20.21 6.65
CA GLU A 128 10.38 -20.95 5.67
C GLU A 128 8.91 -20.52 5.75
N GLY A 129 8.23 -20.53 4.61
CA GLY A 129 6.84 -20.10 4.55
C GLY A 129 6.08 -20.71 3.39
N ASP A 130 4.78 -20.69 3.52
CA ASP A 130 3.82 -21.22 2.56
C ASP A 130 2.94 -20.10 2.00
N PHE A 131 2.46 -20.28 0.78
CA PHE A 131 1.49 -19.41 0.15
C PHE A 131 0.58 -20.22 -0.76
N THR A 132 -0.64 -19.73 -0.93
CA THR A 132 -1.66 -20.38 -1.75
C THR A 132 -1.95 -19.58 -3.01
N ASN A 133 -2.59 -20.23 -3.99
CA ASN A 133 -3.13 -19.52 -5.15
C ASN A 133 -4.26 -18.58 -4.72
N SER A 134 -4.44 -17.49 -5.44
CA SER A 134 -5.47 -16.47 -5.16
C SER A 134 -5.28 -15.74 -3.83
N GLU A 135 -4.04 -15.66 -3.34
CA GLU A 135 -3.70 -15.03 -2.07
C GLU A 135 -2.78 -13.82 -2.26
N ILE A 136 -2.99 -12.79 -1.43
CA ILE A 136 -2.14 -11.61 -1.39
C ILE A 136 -1.38 -11.60 -0.06
N LEU A 137 -0.07 -11.70 -0.16
CA LEU A 137 0.86 -11.60 0.95
C LEU A 137 1.46 -10.19 0.99
N VAL A 138 1.20 -9.45 2.06
CA VAL A 138 1.80 -8.12 2.24
C VAL A 138 3.04 -8.18 3.12
N MET A 139 4.13 -7.59 2.66
CA MET A 139 5.38 -7.47 3.40
C MET A 139 5.44 -6.13 4.13
N MET A 140 5.46 -6.18 5.46
CA MET A 140 5.54 -5.00 6.33
C MET A 140 6.89 -4.96 7.06
N GLY A 141 7.46 -3.77 7.22
CA GLY A 141 8.71 -3.56 7.97
C GLY A 141 9.35 -2.20 7.69
N GLU A 142 10.30 -1.81 8.54
CA GLU A 142 11.10 -0.59 8.38
C GLU A 142 11.91 -0.60 7.06
N ASN A 143 12.35 0.56 6.60
CA ASN A 143 13.27 0.66 5.48
C ASN A 143 14.62 0.03 5.85
N GLY A 144 15.27 -0.62 4.88
CA GLY A 144 16.54 -1.30 5.12
C GLY A 144 16.44 -2.65 5.84
N THR A 145 15.24 -3.22 6.01
CA THR A 145 15.03 -4.60 6.52
C THR A 145 15.13 -5.68 5.42
N GLY A 146 15.35 -5.29 4.16
CA GLY A 146 15.57 -6.25 3.07
C GLY A 146 14.30 -6.77 2.37
N LYS A 147 13.16 -6.09 2.47
CA LYS A 147 11.92 -6.41 1.73
C LYS A 147 12.15 -6.54 0.21
N THR A 148 12.78 -5.54 -0.39
CA THR A 148 13.19 -5.57 -1.81
C THR A 148 14.21 -6.68 -2.09
N THR A 149 15.09 -7.00 -1.13
CA THR A 149 16.04 -8.11 -1.26
C THR A 149 15.30 -9.45 -1.29
N PHE A 150 14.28 -9.62 -0.46
CA PHE A 150 13.43 -10.81 -0.47
C PHE A 150 12.66 -10.94 -1.79
N CYS A 151 12.11 -9.85 -2.33
CA CYS A 151 11.52 -9.85 -3.67
C CYS A 151 12.51 -10.32 -4.76
N LYS A 152 13.76 -9.85 -4.71
CA LYS A 152 14.80 -10.27 -5.65
C LYS A 152 15.21 -11.73 -5.49
N LEU A 153 15.19 -12.26 -4.27
CA LEU A 153 15.40 -13.68 -3.99
C LEU A 153 14.28 -14.50 -4.62
N LEU A 154 13.01 -14.17 -4.34
CA LEU A 154 11.85 -14.84 -4.93
C LEU A 154 11.87 -14.79 -6.46
N ALA A 155 12.20 -13.63 -7.04
CA ALA A 155 12.33 -13.44 -8.49
C ALA A 155 13.49 -14.23 -9.15
N GLY A 156 14.36 -14.86 -8.37
CA GLY A 156 15.57 -15.52 -8.87
C GLY A 156 16.64 -14.56 -9.42
N LEU A 157 16.49 -13.25 -9.21
CA LEU A 157 17.46 -12.22 -9.62
C LEU A 157 18.73 -12.25 -8.75
N THR A 158 18.58 -12.71 -7.50
CA THR A 158 19.67 -12.88 -6.55
C THR A 158 19.62 -14.30 -5.99
N LYS A 159 20.76 -14.99 -5.93
CA LYS A 159 20.84 -16.32 -5.30
C LYS A 159 21.00 -16.21 -3.79
N PRO A 160 20.35 -17.08 -3.00
CA PRO A 160 20.56 -17.15 -1.56
C PRO A 160 21.94 -17.74 -1.25
N ASP A 161 22.54 -17.33 -0.13
CA ASP A 161 23.90 -17.75 0.25
C ASP A 161 23.95 -19.22 0.69
N ASN A 162 22.83 -19.78 1.13
CA ASN A 162 22.71 -21.18 1.52
C ASN A 162 22.42 -22.13 0.34
N ASN A 163 22.54 -21.67 -0.91
CA ASN A 163 22.39 -22.47 -2.14
C ASN A 163 21.08 -23.29 -2.22
N GLN A 164 19.98 -22.78 -1.66
CA GLN A 164 18.68 -23.43 -1.81
C GLN A 164 18.05 -23.16 -3.17
N ASP A 165 17.41 -24.19 -3.72
CA ASP A 165 16.63 -24.09 -4.95
C ASP A 165 15.26 -23.48 -4.65
N ILE A 166 14.96 -22.39 -5.34
CA ILE A 166 13.67 -21.71 -5.29
C ILE A 166 12.78 -22.32 -6.38
N PRO A 167 11.49 -22.58 -6.12
CA PRO A 167 10.57 -23.10 -7.13
C PRO A 167 10.61 -22.26 -8.42
N LYS A 168 10.74 -22.92 -9.57
CA LYS A 168 10.69 -22.25 -10.88
C LYS A 168 9.26 -21.85 -11.19
N LEU A 169 8.87 -20.65 -10.75
CA LEU A 169 7.59 -20.04 -11.05
C LEU A 169 7.81 -18.88 -12.02
N ASN A 170 6.81 -18.61 -12.86
CA ASN A 170 6.87 -17.45 -13.73
C ASN A 170 6.50 -16.20 -12.90
N ILE A 171 7.40 -15.22 -12.85
CA ILE A 171 7.30 -14.09 -11.94
C ILE A 171 7.23 -12.79 -12.74
N SER A 172 6.25 -11.95 -12.42
CA SER A 172 6.21 -10.57 -12.89
C SER A 172 6.61 -9.64 -11.75
N LEU A 173 7.50 -8.67 -12.03
CA LEU A 173 8.04 -7.76 -11.03
C LEU A 173 7.71 -6.31 -11.39
N LYS A 174 7.07 -5.59 -10.47
CA LYS A 174 7.06 -4.14 -10.42
C LYS A 174 8.17 -3.67 -9.47
N PRO A 175 9.24 -3.01 -9.97
CA PRO A 175 10.31 -2.52 -9.11
C PRO A 175 9.88 -1.28 -8.32
N GLN A 176 10.51 -1.05 -7.17
CA GLN A 176 10.31 0.14 -6.32
C GLN A 176 10.62 1.44 -7.09
N LYS A 177 11.80 1.50 -7.70
CA LYS A 177 12.26 2.65 -8.49
C LYS A 177 11.91 2.46 -9.96
N ILE A 178 11.08 3.34 -10.49
CA ILE A 178 10.74 3.39 -11.91
C ILE A 178 11.43 4.60 -12.53
N ALA A 179 12.03 4.40 -13.70
CA ALA A 179 12.60 5.46 -14.50
C ALA A 179 12.03 5.37 -15.92
N PRO A 180 11.61 6.49 -16.51
CA PRO A 180 11.03 6.48 -17.84
C PRO A 180 12.15 6.38 -18.88
N LYS A 181 12.52 5.15 -19.25
CA LYS A 181 13.61 4.88 -20.21
C LYS A 181 13.13 4.47 -21.60
N PHE A 182 11.82 4.34 -21.80
CA PHE A 182 11.28 3.90 -23.08
C PHE A 182 11.04 5.09 -24.01
N PRO A 183 11.67 5.13 -25.20
CA PRO A 183 11.35 6.13 -26.21
C PRO A 183 10.05 5.74 -26.93
N GLY A 184 9.05 6.62 -26.90
CA GLY A 184 7.74 6.41 -27.51
C GLY A 184 6.58 6.49 -26.52
N THR A 185 5.37 6.36 -27.06
CA THR A 185 4.14 6.52 -26.28
C THR A 185 3.84 5.33 -25.38
N VAL A 186 3.02 5.57 -24.35
CA VAL A 186 2.51 4.51 -23.45
C VAL A 186 1.83 3.38 -24.24
N ARG A 187 1.06 3.71 -25.28
CA ARG A 187 0.46 2.73 -26.20
C ARG A 187 1.51 1.81 -26.80
N GLN A 188 2.58 2.36 -27.37
CA GLN A 188 3.64 1.57 -27.99
C GLN A 188 4.32 0.65 -26.97
N LEU A 189 4.54 1.14 -25.75
CA LEU A 189 5.09 0.34 -24.66
C LEU A 189 4.20 -0.86 -24.30
N PHE A 190 2.89 -0.64 -24.13
CA PHE A 190 1.95 -1.73 -23.83
C PHE A 190 1.82 -2.74 -24.98
N PHE A 191 1.71 -2.27 -26.23
CA PHE A 191 1.67 -3.17 -27.39
C PHE A 191 2.97 -3.95 -27.58
N LYS A 192 4.12 -3.43 -27.14
CA LYS A 192 5.39 -4.14 -27.19
C LYS A 192 5.52 -5.20 -26.09
N LYS A 193 5.02 -4.91 -24.89
CA LYS A 193 5.27 -5.75 -23.69
C LYS A 193 4.12 -6.69 -23.33
N ILE A 194 2.88 -6.23 -23.49
CA ILE A 194 1.68 -6.90 -22.96
C ILE A 194 0.52 -6.92 -23.97
N ARG A 195 0.80 -7.00 -25.28
CA ARG A 195 -0.22 -6.93 -26.34
C ARG A 195 -1.46 -7.80 -26.10
N ALA A 196 -1.24 -9.07 -25.78
CA ALA A 196 -2.33 -10.03 -25.59
C ALA A 196 -3.24 -9.63 -24.41
N SER A 197 -2.64 -9.33 -23.26
CA SER A 197 -3.34 -8.88 -22.06
C SER A 197 -4.02 -7.53 -22.30
N PHE A 198 -3.35 -6.58 -22.94
CA PHE A 198 -3.88 -5.25 -23.20
C PHE A 198 -5.12 -5.28 -24.12
N LEU A 199 -5.20 -6.21 -25.07
CA LEU A 199 -6.38 -6.35 -25.93
C LEU A 199 -7.53 -7.11 -25.25
N HIS A 200 -7.29 -7.76 -24.11
CA HIS A 200 -8.28 -8.58 -23.44
C HIS A 200 -9.36 -7.72 -22.73
N PRO A 201 -10.66 -7.90 -23.01
CA PRO A 201 -11.73 -7.06 -22.43
C PRO A 201 -11.77 -7.06 -20.90
N GLN A 202 -11.48 -8.21 -20.28
CA GLN A 202 -11.41 -8.32 -18.82
C GLN A 202 -10.27 -7.46 -18.25
N PHE A 203 -9.10 -7.45 -18.90
CA PHE A 203 -7.95 -6.67 -18.43
C PHE A 203 -8.20 -5.16 -18.61
N GLN A 204 -8.88 -4.79 -19.69
CA GLN A 204 -9.33 -3.42 -19.90
C GLN A 204 -10.26 -2.95 -18.77
N THR A 205 -11.20 -3.81 -18.36
CA THR A 205 -12.20 -3.49 -17.33
C THR A 205 -11.63 -3.54 -15.92
N ASP A 206 -10.78 -4.53 -15.63
CA ASP A 206 -10.26 -4.77 -14.28
C ASP A 206 -9.03 -3.90 -13.96
N VAL A 207 -8.24 -3.52 -14.97
CA VAL A 207 -6.93 -2.87 -14.78
C VAL A 207 -6.81 -1.52 -15.49
N VAL A 208 -7.01 -1.46 -16.82
CA VAL A 208 -6.67 -0.28 -17.63
C VAL A 208 -7.60 0.91 -17.36
N LYS A 209 -8.92 0.69 -17.43
CA LYS A 209 -9.92 1.76 -17.22
C LYS A 209 -9.93 2.30 -15.79
N PRO A 210 -9.91 1.46 -14.73
CA PRO A 210 -9.89 1.97 -13.35
C PRO A 210 -8.63 2.80 -13.05
N LEU A 211 -7.48 2.43 -13.62
CA LEU A 211 -6.24 3.20 -13.49
C LEU A 211 -6.19 4.43 -14.43
N LYS A 212 -7.29 4.79 -15.11
CA LYS A 212 -7.43 5.97 -15.98
C LYS A 212 -6.28 6.10 -16.99
N ILE A 213 -5.87 4.96 -17.58
CA ILE A 213 -4.76 4.91 -18.56
C ILE A 213 -5.15 5.57 -19.88
N ASP A 214 -6.43 5.59 -20.24
CA ASP A 214 -6.94 6.20 -21.48
C ASP A 214 -6.52 7.68 -21.60
N ASN A 215 -6.38 8.39 -20.49
CA ASN A 215 -5.96 9.80 -20.47
C ASN A 215 -4.48 10.01 -20.83
N ILE A 216 -3.65 8.98 -20.67
CA ILE A 216 -2.19 9.05 -20.83
C ILE A 216 -1.64 8.12 -21.92
N ILE A 217 -2.51 7.33 -22.56
CA ILE A 217 -2.11 6.26 -23.48
C ILE A 217 -1.33 6.79 -24.70
N ASP A 218 -1.63 7.99 -25.17
CA ASP A 218 -0.98 8.62 -26.32
C ASP A 218 0.13 9.60 -25.92
N GLN A 219 0.41 9.74 -24.62
CA GLN A 219 1.52 10.55 -24.14
C GLN A 219 2.85 9.79 -24.20
N GLU A 220 3.94 10.54 -24.29
CA GLU A 220 5.31 10.00 -24.25
C GLU A 220 5.66 9.52 -22.83
N VAL A 221 6.28 8.33 -22.73
CA VAL A 221 6.62 7.74 -21.42
C VAL A 221 7.61 8.63 -20.65
N THR A 222 8.47 9.37 -21.36
CA THR A 222 9.47 10.28 -20.79
C THR A 222 8.90 11.55 -20.18
N THR A 223 7.67 11.93 -20.53
CA THR A 223 7.03 13.17 -20.04
C THR A 223 6.02 12.94 -18.92
N LEU A 224 5.74 11.67 -18.58
CA LEU A 224 4.78 11.32 -17.54
C LEU A 224 5.22 11.82 -16.15
N SER A 225 4.26 12.27 -15.36
CA SER A 225 4.45 12.50 -13.92
C SER A 225 4.76 11.19 -13.17
N GLY A 226 5.27 11.31 -11.94
CA GLY A 226 5.56 10.15 -11.10
C GLY A 226 4.35 9.24 -10.88
N GLY A 227 3.18 9.81 -10.59
CA GLY A 227 1.94 9.04 -10.39
C GLY A 227 1.41 8.40 -11.68
N GLU A 228 1.53 9.07 -12.82
CA GLU A 228 1.19 8.48 -14.13
C GLU A 228 2.12 7.31 -14.48
N LEU A 229 3.43 7.50 -14.31
CA LEU A 229 4.43 6.49 -14.55
C LEU A 229 4.25 5.28 -13.63
N GLN A 230 3.87 5.52 -12.37
CA GLN A 230 3.54 4.48 -11.40
C GLN A 230 2.35 3.63 -11.88
N ARG A 231 1.25 4.28 -12.32
CA ARG A 231 0.08 3.58 -12.88
C ARG A 231 0.47 2.74 -14.10
N VAL A 232 1.29 3.27 -15.01
CA VAL A 232 1.82 2.52 -16.16
C VAL A 232 2.64 1.31 -15.72
N ALA A 233 3.50 1.44 -14.71
CA ALA A 233 4.31 0.34 -14.20
C ALA A 233 3.47 -0.78 -13.57
N ILE A 234 2.40 -0.44 -12.85
CA ILE A 234 1.44 -1.40 -12.30
C ILE A 234 0.74 -2.16 -13.43
N VAL A 235 0.24 -1.46 -14.46
CA VAL A 235 -0.40 -2.11 -15.63
C VAL A 235 0.57 -3.04 -16.36
N LEU A 236 1.83 -2.63 -16.53
CA LEU A 236 2.84 -3.50 -17.13
C LEU A 236 3.06 -4.76 -16.31
N ALA A 237 3.19 -4.63 -15.00
CA ALA A 237 3.43 -5.78 -14.13
C ALA A 237 2.24 -6.76 -14.16
N LEU A 238 1.01 -6.27 -14.05
CA LEU A 238 -0.19 -7.12 -14.11
C LEU A 238 -0.44 -7.70 -15.52
N GLY A 239 0.02 -7.02 -16.57
CA GLY A 239 -0.17 -7.47 -17.95
C GLY A 239 0.79 -8.58 -18.39
N VAL A 240 1.93 -8.77 -17.72
CA VAL A 240 2.85 -9.88 -17.98
C VAL A 240 2.27 -11.17 -17.40
N PRO A 241 2.02 -12.22 -18.20
CA PRO A 241 1.54 -13.49 -17.68
C PRO A 241 2.53 -14.04 -16.66
N ALA A 242 2.09 -14.23 -15.43
CA ALA A 242 2.88 -14.74 -14.32
C ALA A 242 2.02 -15.56 -13.35
N ASP A 243 2.68 -16.44 -12.60
CA ASP A 243 2.08 -17.20 -11.49
C ASP A 243 2.13 -16.39 -10.20
N ILE A 244 3.23 -15.64 -10.02
CA ILE A 244 3.43 -14.73 -8.89
C ILE A 244 3.70 -13.32 -9.39
N TYR A 245 3.00 -12.35 -8.82
CA TYR A 245 3.26 -10.92 -9.00
C TYR A 245 3.99 -10.38 -7.78
N LEU A 246 5.18 -9.83 -7.98
CA LEU A 246 5.94 -9.11 -6.96
C LEU A 246 5.78 -7.61 -7.19
N ILE A 247 5.11 -6.92 -6.27
CA ILE A 247 4.80 -5.49 -6.41
C ILE A 247 5.45 -4.71 -5.28
N ASP A 248 6.55 -4.03 -5.58
CA ASP A 248 7.32 -3.28 -4.58
C ASP A 248 6.89 -1.80 -4.57
N GLU A 249 6.25 -1.36 -3.49
CA GLU A 249 5.71 -0.02 -3.25
C GLU A 249 4.79 0.52 -4.37
N PRO A 250 3.61 -0.08 -4.60
CA PRO A 250 2.61 0.46 -5.52
C PRO A 250 2.05 1.83 -5.09
N SER A 251 2.08 2.22 -3.82
CA SER A 251 1.59 3.50 -3.31
C SER A 251 2.46 4.73 -3.61
N ALA A 252 3.72 4.54 -4.03
CA ALA A 252 4.65 5.63 -4.30
C ALA A 252 4.10 6.61 -5.36
N TYR A 253 4.23 7.92 -5.09
CA TYR A 253 3.74 9.02 -5.95
C TYR A 253 2.21 9.07 -6.19
N LEU A 254 1.45 8.14 -5.62
CA LEU A 254 0.00 8.14 -5.75
C LEU A 254 -0.62 8.98 -4.62
N ASP A 255 -1.60 9.79 -5.00
CA ASP A 255 -2.51 10.45 -4.05
C ASP A 255 -3.42 9.42 -3.34
N SER A 256 -4.14 9.86 -2.31
CA SER A 256 -4.99 8.98 -1.50
C SER A 256 -6.09 8.28 -2.30
N GLU A 257 -6.68 8.91 -3.32
CA GLU A 257 -7.68 8.27 -4.20
C GLU A 257 -7.01 7.20 -5.07
N GLN A 258 -5.90 7.55 -5.71
CA GLN A 258 -5.16 6.66 -6.60
C GLN A 258 -4.63 5.42 -5.87
N ARG A 259 -4.19 5.55 -4.61
CA ARG A 259 -3.79 4.41 -3.77
C ARG A 259 -4.94 3.43 -3.56
N ILE A 260 -6.12 3.93 -3.24
CA ILE A 260 -7.29 3.08 -2.97
C ILE A 260 -7.78 2.40 -4.26
N VAL A 261 -7.83 3.14 -5.37
CA VAL A 261 -8.15 2.58 -6.69
C VAL A 261 -7.12 1.52 -7.10
N CYS A 262 -5.83 1.79 -6.92
CA CYS A 262 -4.76 0.82 -7.19
C CYS A 262 -4.92 -0.45 -6.34
N SER A 263 -5.26 -0.30 -5.06
CA SER A 263 -5.49 -1.41 -4.15
C SER A 263 -6.64 -2.31 -4.63
N LYS A 264 -7.76 -1.69 -5.03
CA LYS A 264 -8.91 -2.39 -5.63
C LYS A 264 -8.55 -3.15 -6.90
N VAL A 265 -7.79 -2.50 -7.79
CA VAL A 265 -7.36 -3.09 -9.06
C VAL A 265 -6.47 -4.31 -8.85
N ILE A 266 -5.44 -4.18 -8.00
CA ILE A 266 -4.53 -5.30 -7.70
C ILE A 266 -5.33 -6.45 -7.10
N ARG A 267 -6.15 -6.20 -6.09
CA ARG A 267 -6.92 -7.25 -5.42
C ARG A 267 -7.88 -7.97 -6.38
N ARG A 268 -8.69 -7.22 -7.12
CA ARG A 268 -9.64 -7.76 -8.09
C ARG A 268 -8.95 -8.59 -9.16
N PHE A 269 -7.86 -8.08 -9.74
CA PHE A 269 -7.11 -8.79 -10.77
C PHE A 269 -6.53 -10.11 -10.26
N ILE A 270 -5.91 -10.11 -9.06
CA ILE A 270 -5.29 -11.32 -8.47
C ILE A 270 -6.34 -12.39 -8.16
N LEU A 271 -7.49 -11.99 -7.59
CA LEU A 271 -8.59 -12.90 -7.31
C LEU A 271 -9.22 -13.48 -8.59
N HIS A 272 -9.51 -12.65 -9.59
CA HIS A 272 -10.08 -13.10 -10.87
C HIS A 272 -9.14 -14.02 -11.67
N SER A 273 -7.85 -13.70 -11.67
CA SER A 273 -6.84 -14.48 -12.40
C SER A 273 -6.39 -15.75 -11.66
N LYS A 274 -6.83 -15.94 -10.41
CA LYS A 274 -6.41 -17.02 -9.50
C LYS A 274 -4.88 -17.11 -9.35
N LYS A 275 -4.23 -15.96 -9.26
CA LYS A 275 -2.77 -15.83 -9.12
C LYS A 275 -2.41 -15.42 -7.70
N THR A 276 -1.12 -15.34 -7.38
CA THR A 276 -0.65 -14.90 -6.06
C THR A 276 0.12 -13.59 -6.22
N ALA A 277 0.01 -12.70 -5.25
CA ALA A 277 0.82 -11.49 -5.20
C ALA A 277 1.57 -11.35 -3.88
N PHE A 278 2.84 -10.94 -3.96
CA PHE A 278 3.57 -10.40 -2.82
C PHE A 278 3.70 -8.89 -3.01
N VAL A 279 3.19 -8.13 -2.05
CA VAL A 279 3.15 -6.68 -2.12
C VAL A 279 3.98 -6.09 -0.99
N VAL A 280 4.96 -5.23 -1.30
CA VAL A 280 5.66 -4.42 -0.31
C VAL A 280 4.90 -3.12 -0.16
N GLU A 281 4.42 -2.82 1.04
CA GLU A 281 3.70 -1.57 1.29
C GLU A 281 4.08 -0.92 2.62
N HIS A 282 3.99 0.41 2.60
CA HIS A 282 4.20 1.28 3.75
C HIS A 282 2.94 2.05 4.13
N ASP A 283 1.97 2.14 3.21
CA ASP A 283 0.66 2.72 3.50
C ASP A 283 -0.21 1.67 4.21
N PHE A 284 -0.56 1.93 5.47
CA PHE A 284 -1.27 0.96 6.31
C PHE A 284 -2.69 0.67 5.80
N ILE A 285 -3.35 1.66 5.20
CA ILE A 285 -4.68 1.52 4.64
C ILE A 285 -4.64 0.60 3.41
N MET A 286 -3.72 0.87 2.48
CA MET A 286 -3.50 0.05 1.30
C MET A 286 -3.09 -1.39 1.67
N ALA A 287 -2.18 -1.53 2.63
CA ALA A 287 -1.72 -2.83 3.09
C ALA A 287 -2.85 -3.68 3.69
N THR A 288 -3.67 -3.10 4.58
CA THR A 288 -4.80 -3.81 5.20
C THR A 288 -5.93 -4.11 4.23
N TYR A 289 -6.11 -3.30 3.18
CA TYR A 289 -7.07 -3.56 2.12
C TYR A 289 -6.64 -4.71 1.19
N LEU A 290 -5.34 -4.81 0.92
CA LEU A 290 -4.77 -5.81 0.02
C LEU A 290 -4.59 -7.18 0.69
N ALA A 291 -4.06 -7.20 1.91
CA ALA A 291 -3.53 -8.39 2.56
C ALA A 291 -4.58 -9.43 2.94
N ASP A 292 -4.34 -10.68 2.55
CA ASP A 292 -4.97 -11.85 3.19
C ASP A 292 -4.06 -12.38 4.32
N ARG A 293 -2.75 -12.41 4.07
CA ARG A 293 -1.68 -12.70 5.05
C ARG A 293 -0.60 -11.63 5.01
N VAL A 294 0.15 -11.53 6.11
CA VAL A 294 1.23 -10.56 6.28
C VAL A 294 2.53 -11.26 6.63
N ILE A 295 3.62 -10.82 6.02
CA ILE A 295 5.00 -11.16 6.38
C ILE A 295 5.60 -9.95 7.09
N VAL A 296 5.92 -10.11 8.37
CA VAL A 296 6.53 -9.05 9.18
C VAL A 296 8.05 -9.20 9.14
N PHE A 297 8.74 -8.11 8.80
CA PHE A 297 10.19 -8.00 8.88
C PHE A 297 10.59 -7.34 10.21
N GLU A 298 11.43 -8.04 10.97
CA GLU A 298 11.95 -7.60 12.26
C GLU A 298 13.47 -7.48 12.21
N GLY A 299 14.06 -6.67 13.09
CA GLY A 299 15.51 -6.54 13.23
C GLY A 299 15.99 -5.09 13.21
N GLN A 300 17.29 -4.90 13.01
CA GLN A 300 17.90 -3.58 12.92
C GLN A 300 18.16 -3.22 11.45
N PRO A 301 17.60 -2.10 10.94
CA PRO A 301 17.88 -1.60 9.60
C PRO A 301 19.38 -1.59 9.29
N SER A 302 19.75 -2.05 8.10
CA SER A 302 21.15 -2.08 7.62
C SER A 302 22.12 -2.99 8.40
N LYS A 303 21.65 -3.77 9.39
CA LYS A 303 22.50 -4.75 10.11
C LYS A 303 21.98 -6.17 9.97
N ASN A 304 20.83 -6.47 10.57
CA ASN A 304 20.27 -7.81 10.59
C ASN A 304 18.75 -7.74 10.52
N SER A 305 18.16 -8.56 9.64
CA SER A 305 16.71 -8.67 9.54
C SER A 305 16.26 -10.11 9.46
N LEU A 306 15.11 -10.38 10.08
CA LEU A 306 14.37 -11.63 10.03
C LEU A 306 13.04 -11.39 9.32
N ALA A 307 12.80 -12.08 8.21
CA ALA A 307 11.48 -12.16 7.60
C ALA A 307 10.75 -13.37 8.19
N LYS A 308 9.62 -13.14 8.84
CA LYS A 308 8.81 -14.20 9.44
C LYS A 308 8.08 -15.04 8.40
N ALA A 309 7.63 -16.22 8.81
CA ALA A 309 6.62 -16.95 8.04
C ALA A 309 5.35 -16.10 7.87
N PRO A 310 4.55 -16.30 6.80
CA PRO A 310 3.34 -15.52 6.59
C PRO A 310 2.30 -15.83 7.68
N GLU A 311 1.70 -14.80 8.26
CA GLU A 311 0.71 -14.92 9.33
C GLU A 311 -0.63 -14.29 8.90
N SER A 312 -1.70 -14.54 9.67
CA SER A 312 -2.96 -13.85 9.43
C SER A 312 -2.80 -12.34 9.58
N LEU A 313 -3.65 -11.58 8.90
CA LEU A 313 -3.65 -10.12 8.96
C LEU A 313 -3.66 -9.58 10.40
N LEU A 314 -4.53 -10.12 11.27
CA LEU A 314 -4.63 -9.69 12.67
C LEU A 314 -3.33 -9.94 13.45
N THR A 315 -2.76 -11.15 13.36
CA THR A 315 -1.55 -11.50 14.11
C THR A 315 -0.35 -10.71 13.62
N GLY A 316 -0.18 -10.61 12.30
CA GLY A 316 0.91 -9.86 11.67
C GLY A 316 0.84 -8.36 11.98
N CYS A 317 -0.34 -7.74 11.84
CA CYS A 317 -0.52 -6.34 12.19
C CYS A 317 -0.28 -6.08 13.68
N ASN A 318 -0.81 -6.91 14.58
CA ASN A 318 -0.56 -6.75 16.02
C ASN A 318 0.93 -6.80 16.36
N ARG A 319 1.67 -7.73 15.76
CA ARG A 319 3.12 -7.83 15.97
C ARG A 319 3.88 -6.61 15.44
N PHE A 320 3.56 -6.20 14.21
CA PHE A 320 4.18 -5.04 13.58
C PHE A 320 3.93 -3.76 14.40
N LEU A 321 2.67 -3.51 14.76
CA LEU A 321 2.26 -2.34 15.52
C LEU A 321 2.79 -2.32 16.95
N LYS A 322 2.91 -3.49 17.59
CA LYS A 322 3.57 -3.63 18.89
C LYS A 322 5.02 -3.19 18.85
N ASN A 323 5.77 -3.55 17.80
CA ASN A 323 7.16 -3.09 17.62
C ASN A 323 7.24 -1.57 17.40
N LEU A 324 6.22 -0.98 16.77
CA LEU A 324 6.11 0.47 16.59
C LEU A 324 5.57 1.22 17.82
N ASN A 325 5.08 0.50 18.84
CA ASN A 325 4.42 1.06 20.02
C ASN A 325 3.21 1.97 19.69
N VAL A 326 2.47 1.62 18.64
CA VAL A 326 1.37 2.43 18.08
C VAL A 326 0.13 1.57 17.93
N THR A 327 -1.03 2.09 18.29
CA THR A 327 -2.30 1.35 18.18
C THR A 327 -3.22 1.96 17.12
N PHE A 328 -4.00 1.10 16.48
CA PHE A 328 -5.02 1.47 15.50
C PHE A 328 -6.39 0.95 15.96
N ARG A 329 -7.39 1.81 15.86
CA ARG A 329 -8.81 1.47 15.99
C ARG A 329 -9.52 1.59 14.64
N ARG A 330 -10.77 1.18 14.55
CA ARG A 330 -11.61 1.39 13.36
C ARG A 330 -12.47 2.64 13.54
N ASP A 331 -12.62 3.42 12.48
CA ASP A 331 -13.69 4.43 12.42
C ASP A 331 -15.02 3.71 12.11
N PRO A 332 -16.09 3.94 12.89
CA PRO A 332 -17.34 3.18 12.76
C PRO A 332 -18.11 3.46 11.46
N ASN A 333 -17.84 4.59 10.78
CA ASN A 333 -18.58 4.98 9.58
C ASN A 333 -17.86 4.48 8.32
N SER A 334 -16.57 4.81 8.22
CA SER A 334 -15.74 4.52 7.04
C SER A 334 -15.05 3.16 7.10
N PHE A 335 -15.06 2.51 8.27
CA PHE A 335 -14.30 1.29 8.58
C PHE A 335 -12.79 1.44 8.34
N ARG A 336 -12.26 2.65 8.19
CA ARG A 336 -10.81 2.82 7.98
C ARG A 336 -10.04 2.51 9.26
N PRO A 337 -8.79 2.02 9.15
CA PRO A 337 -7.89 2.02 10.29
C PRO A 337 -7.53 3.46 10.66
N ARG A 338 -7.61 3.75 11.95
CA ARG A 338 -7.41 5.07 12.54
C ARG A 338 -6.37 4.97 13.64
N ILE A 339 -5.29 5.72 13.52
CA ILE A 339 -4.21 5.73 14.50
C ILE A 339 -4.65 6.45 15.79
N ASN A 340 -4.27 5.90 16.94
CA ASN A 340 -4.46 6.60 18.21
C ASN A 340 -3.27 7.53 18.49
N LYS A 341 -3.58 8.69 19.09
CA LYS A 341 -2.54 9.58 19.62
C LYS A 341 -1.82 8.89 20.77
N LEU A 342 -0.50 9.09 20.84
CA LEU A 342 0.37 8.51 21.86
C LEU A 342 -0.16 8.84 23.26
N ASP A 343 -0.19 7.85 24.15
CA ASP A 343 -0.58 7.97 25.56
C ASP A 343 -2.03 8.43 25.83
N SER A 344 -2.87 8.46 24.79
CA SER A 344 -4.31 8.66 24.95
C SER A 344 -4.93 7.50 25.74
N GLN A 345 -6.09 7.75 26.36
CA GLN A 345 -6.79 6.72 27.16
C GLN A 345 -7.04 5.44 26.33
N MET A 346 -7.54 5.60 25.10
CA MET A 346 -7.78 4.49 24.17
C MET A 346 -6.51 3.75 23.79
N ASP A 347 -5.39 4.45 23.58
CA ASP A 347 -4.08 3.82 23.28
C ASP A 347 -3.60 2.95 24.46
N LYS A 348 -3.76 3.45 25.69
CA LYS A 348 -3.38 2.73 26.92
C LYS A 348 -4.24 1.49 27.15
N GLU A 349 -5.55 1.60 26.97
CA GLU A 349 -6.49 0.47 27.10
C GLU A 349 -6.18 -0.63 26.07
N GLN A 350 -5.95 -0.25 24.81
CA GLN A 350 -5.58 -1.18 23.73
C GLN A 350 -4.23 -1.88 23.98
N LYS A 351 -3.21 -1.12 24.42
CA LYS A 351 -1.90 -1.68 24.79
C LYS A 351 -1.99 -2.66 25.96
N ALA A 352 -2.81 -2.35 26.97
CA ALA A 352 -3.03 -3.22 28.12
C ALA A 352 -3.76 -4.52 27.73
N ALA A 353 -4.70 -4.45 26.79
CA ALA A 353 -5.39 -5.62 26.24
C ALA A 353 -4.51 -6.43 25.26
N GLY A 354 -3.42 -5.86 24.76
CA GLY A 354 -2.57 -6.47 23.74
C GLY A 354 -3.14 -6.41 22.32
N ASN A 355 -4.21 -5.63 22.11
CA ASN A 355 -4.92 -5.48 20.84
C ASN A 355 -4.51 -4.17 20.18
N TYR A 356 -3.58 -4.22 19.23
CA TYR A 356 -3.07 -3.06 18.50
C TYR A 356 -3.82 -2.80 17.19
N PHE A 357 -4.59 -3.77 16.70
CA PHE A 357 -5.38 -3.69 15.46
C PHE A 357 -6.70 -4.46 15.57
N PHE A 358 -7.75 -3.96 14.92
CA PHE A 358 -9.09 -4.55 14.88
C PHE A 358 -9.55 -4.75 13.43
N LEU A 359 -10.11 -5.93 13.14
CA LEU A 359 -10.59 -6.27 11.79
C LEU A 359 -11.98 -5.68 11.54
N ASP A 360 -12.96 -6.01 12.38
CA ASP A 360 -14.34 -5.51 12.29
C ASP A 360 -14.87 -5.04 13.66
N ASN A 361 -15.97 -4.28 13.63
CA ASN A 361 -16.61 -3.75 14.86
C ASN A 361 -17.15 -4.84 15.79
N SER A 362 -17.21 -6.11 15.36
CA SER A 362 -17.60 -7.25 16.20
C SER A 362 -16.53 -7.66 17.22
N ASP A 363 -15.30 -7.17 17.06
CA ASP A 363 -14.16 -7.50 17.93
C ASP A 363 -13.87 -6.38 18.98
N LEU A 364 -14.76 -5.39 19.09
CA LEU A 364 -14.70 -4.25 20.02
C LEU A 364 -15.29 -4.55 21.40
#